data_AF-A0A2H0ZJM9-F1
#
_entry.id   AF-A0A2H0ZJM9-F1
#
_cell.length_a   1.000
_cell.length_b   1.000
_cell.length_c   1.000
_cell.angle_alpha   90.00
_cell.angle_beta   90.00
_cell.angle_gamma   90.00
#
_symmetry.space_group_name_H-M   'P 1'
#
loop_
_entity.id
_entity.type
_entity.pdbx_description
1 polymer ?
#
loop_
_entity_poly.entity_id
_entity_poly.type
_entity_poly.pdbx_seq_one_letter_code
_entity_poly.pdbx_strand_id
1 'polypeptide(L)'
;MLLPRLGLLPLRPLSISSRLHNNPFLYPTSFTDLASKIEQHLRKSPSEENVLNALTALRDFQSSVHESDKFETDPVNKKLSEEISHILLDEKVDFSSDLLRKILLLKLPPKWSVSILQNYYERNPKATVDRETALIPFRHSLLDGDLQNALKITDITTGHPNYISQKDSQMRKGIYKLAATAIAVTFFSKVGVNQVIEWGWLSSTWKHLSSLNAMILTYILNSSFFVTIVKFGRQKSAAGGDFLTWQKGTFYTHWYKHADEMNMCARIMQADLWLNGGLENTPSLIQELCRKDDSLDTGRNPVAKYNRDGKKVRLLEPKDNIEDLKMQAYWMSGGDGFEWVEPDQDPAEIIWRMHLEKLRRPQVGAGDQKNLKWAEELIEPPQQPPQQQV
;
A
#
# COMPACT_ATOMS: atom_id res chain seq x y z
N MET A 1 -43.33 18.40 39.70
CA MET A 1 -43.51 19.33 38.57
C MET A 1 -42.14 19.55 37.94
N LEU A 2 -42.06 19.52 36.61
CA LEU A 2 -40.88 19.75 35.74
C LEU A 2 -40.12 18.50 35.25
N LEU A 3 -40.64 17.92 34.17
CA LEU A 3 -39.89 17.20 33.12
C LEU A 3 -39.12 18.21 32.25
N PRO A 4 -37.89 17.93 31.80
CA PRO A 4 -37.32 18.60 30.64
C PRO A 4 -37.63 17.81 29.36
N ARG A 5 -38.19 18.53 28.39
CA ARG A 5 -38.53 18.08 27.03
C ARG A 5 -37.28 17.63 26.27
N LEU A 6 -37.33 16.40 25.75
CA LEU A 6 -36.50 15.93 24.64
C LEU A 6 -36.81 16.76 23.38
N GLY A 7 -35.85 17.59 22.97
CA GLY A 7 -35.85 18.26 21.67
C GLY A 7 -35.36 17.30 20.59
N LEU A 8 -36.29 16.57 19.96
CA LEU A 8 -36.02 15.87 18.70
C LEU A 8 -35.90 16.90 17.57
N LEU A 9 -34.68 17.14 17.10
CA LEU A 9 -34.44 17.82 15.83
C LEU A 9 -34.87 16.87 14.70
N PRO A 10 -35.70 17.30 13.73
CA PRO A 10 -36.03 16.48 12.58
C PRO A 10 -34.78 16.29 11.72
N LEU A 11 -34.39 15.02 11.53
CA LEU A 11 -33.43 14.60 10.54
C LEU A 11 -33.85 15.16 9.18
N ARG A 12 -33.12 16.17 8.70
CA ARG A 12 -33.22 16.62 7.30
C ARG A 12 -32.82 15.42 6.43
N PRO A 13 -33.67 14.94 5.52
CA PRO A 13 -33.25 13.95 4.56
C PRO A 13 -32.15 14.57 3.70
N LEU A 14 -30.96 13.99 3.77
CA LEU A 14 -29.86 14.28 2.85
C LEU A 14 -30.41 14.07 1.42
N SER A 15 -30.37 15.15 0.65
CA SER A 15 -30.77 15.22 -0.76
C SER A 15 -29.83 14.38 -1.63
N ILE A 16 -29.93 13.05 -1.52
CA ILE A 16 -29.25 12.08 -2.39
C ILE A 16 -30.04 11.88 -3.70
N SER A 17 -31.32 12.27 -3.71
CA SER A 17 -32.26 11.98 -4.80
C SER A 17 -32.05 12.80 -6.08
N SER A 18 -31.39 13.97 -6.03
CA SER A 18 -31.26 14.85 -7.19
C SER A 18 -30.04 14.56 -8.08
N ARG A 19 -29.08 13.72 -7.64
CA ARG A 19 -27.95 13.29 -8.48
C ARG A 19 -28.26 12.09 -9.39
N LEU A 20 -29.40 11.42 -9.17
CA LEU A 20 -29.80 10.26 -9.96
C LEU A 20 -30.48 10.62 -11.30
N HIS A 21 -30.84 11.89 -11.55
CA HIS A 21 -31.63 12.25 -12.74
C HIS A 21 -30.83 12.63 -14.00
N ASN A 22 -29.50 12.71 -13.94
CA ASN A 22 -28.68 13.10 -15.09
C ASN A 22 -27.65 12.04 -15.54
N ASN A 23 -27.69 10.80 -15.01
CA ASN A 23 -26.79 9.75 -15.47
C ASN A 23 -27.39 9.04 -16.70
N PRO A 24 -26.81 9.20 -17.91
CA PRO A 24 -27.36 8.61 -19.15
C PRO A 24 -27.19 7.08 -19.23
N PHE A 25 -26.46 6.48 -18.29
CA PHE A 25 -26.12 5.05 -18.30
C PHE A 25 -26.94 4.20 -17.32
N LEU A 26 -28.02 4.75 -16.74
CA LEU A 26 -28.90 4.02 -15.82
C LEU A 26 -29.76 2.96 -16.55
N TYR A 27 -30.05 1.87 -15.84
CA TYR A 27 -30.93 0.76 -16.27
C TYR A 27 -30.52 0.06 -17.60
N PRO A 28 -29.29 -0.46 -17.73
CA PRO A 28 -28.96 -1.33 -18.86
C PRO A 28 -29.67 -2.69 -18.74
N THR A 29 -30.38 -3.10 -19.80
CA THR A 29 -31.04 -4.43 -19.85
C THR A 29 -30.10 -5.54 -20.32
N SER A 30 -28.99 -5.18 -20.97
CA SER A 30 -27.95 -6.11 -21.44
C SER A 30 -26.58 -5.42 -21.54
N PHE A 31 -25.50 -6.21 -21.60
CA PHE A 31 -24.15 -5.69 -21.85
C PHE A 31 -24.05 -4.91 -23.17
N THR A 32 -24.74 -5.38 -24.21
CA THR A 32 -24.75 -4.72 -25.53
C THR A 32 -25.48 -3.37 -25.51
N ASP A 33 -26.56 -3.25 -24.72
CA ASP A 33 -27.25 -1.98 -24.50
C ASP A 33 -26.33 -0.99 -23.78
N LEU A 34 -25.64 -1.44 -22.72
CA LEU A 34 -24.68 -0.61 -21.99
C LEU A 34 -23.52 -0.14 -22.88
N ALA A 35 -22.90 -1.04 -23.64
CA ALA A 35 -21.83 -0.70 -24.58
C ALA A 35 -22.30 0.31 -25.65
N SER A 36 -23.53 0.15 -26.16
CA SER A 36 -24.09 1.08 -27.14
C SER A 36 -24.36 2.48 -26.56
N LYS A 37 -24.83 2.56 -25.31
CA LYS A 37 -25.03 3.83 -24.58
C LYS A 37 -23.68 4.52 -24.32
N ILE A 38 -22.68 3.76 -23.89
CA ILE A 38 -21.29 4.21 -23.70
C ILE A 38 -20.77 4.81 -25.01
N GLU A 39 -20.87 4.09 -26.12
CA GLU A 39 -20.40 4.56 -27.43
C GLU A 39 -21.12 5.84 -27.89
N GLN A 40 -22.44 5.92 -27.70
CA GLN A 40 -23.25 7.07 -28.11
C GLN A 40 -22.94 8.36 -27.32
N HIS A 41 -22.67 8.24 -26.00
CA HIS A 41 -22.47 9.39 -25.13
C HIS A 41 -21.00 9.80 -24.98
N LEU A 42 -20.04 8.87 -25.03
CA LEU A 42 -18.61 9.18 -24.95
C LEU A 42 -18.03 9.68 -26.28
N ARG A 43 -18.49 9.20 -27.44
CA ARG A 43 -17.95 9.67 -28.74
C ARG A 43 -18.37 11.10 -29.11
N LYS A 44 -19.51 11.58 -28.59
CA LYS A 44 -20.08 12.91 -28.90
C LYS A 44 -19.48 14.03 -28.06
N SER A 45 -19.26 13.81 -26.76
CA SER A 45 -18.61 14.78 -25.86
C SER A 45 -18.17 14.10 -24.55
N PRO A 46 -16.92 13.61 -24.47
CA PRO A 46 -16.42 13.01 -23.24
C PRO A 46 -16.13 14.11 -22.22
N SER A 47 -17.01 14.24 -21.22
CA SER A 47 -16.70 14.98 -19.99
C SER A 47 -16.17 14.01 -18.95
N GLU A 48 -15.34 14.49 -18.01
CA GLU A 48 -14.88 13.68 -16.87
C GLU A 48 -16.06 13.01 -16.13
N GLU A 49 -17.18 13.73 -16.00
CA GLU A 49 -18.40 13.24 -15.36
C GLU A 49 -19.06 12.10 -16.16
N ASN A 50 -19.08 12.18 -17.49
CA ASN A 50 -19.61 11.10 -18.34
C ASN A 50 -18.74 9.84 -18.24
N VAL A 51 -17.42 9.98 -18.17
CA VAL A 51 -16.49 8.85 -17.98
C VAL A 51 -16.75 8.18 -16.63
N LEU A 52 -16.86 8.96 -15.55
CA LEU A 52 -17.13 8.43 -14.20
C LEU A 52 -18.51 7.77 -14.11
N ASN A 53 -19.53 8.35 -14.75
CA ASN A 53 -20.86 7.80 -14.79
C ASN A 53 -20.91 6.47 -15.57
N ALA A 54 -20.16 6.37 -16.69
CA ALA A 54 -20.03 5.13 -17.46
C ALA A 54 -19.35 4.03 -16.64
N LEU A 55 -18.23 4.33 -15.97
CA LEU A 55 -17.53 3.38 -15.11
C LEU A 55 -18.37 2.96 -13.88
N THR A 56 -19.16 3.89 -13.34
CA THR A 56 -20.13 3.59 -12.27
C THR A 56 -21.21 2.63 -12.77
N ALA A 57 -21.75 2.85 -13.96
CA ALA A 57 -22.74 1.95 -14.56
C ALA A 57 -22.16 0.57 -14.87
N LEU A 58 -20.90 0.48 -15.30
CA LEU A 58 -20.20 -0.80 -15.51
C LEU A 58 -20.02 -1.57 -14.19
N ARG A 59 -19.66 -0.87 -13.10
CA ARG A 59 -19.57 -1.45 -11.75
C ARG A 59 -20.94 -1.91 -11.26
N ASP A 60 -21.96 -1.08 -11.38
CA ASP A 60 -23.30 -1.38 -10.90
C ASP A 60 -23.89 -2.56 -11.69
N PHE A 61 -23.65 -2.61 -13.01
CA PHE A 61 -24.00 -3.76 -13.85
C PHE A 61 -23.33 -5.04 -13.36
N GLN A 62 -22.02 -5.01 -13.11
CA GLN A 62 -21.29 -6.16 -12.55
C GLN A 62 -21.90 -6.63 -11.21
N SER A 63 -22.23 -5.69 -10.33
CA SER A 63 -22.84 -6.02 -9.02
C SER A 63 -24.26 -6.60 -9.15
N SER A 64 -25.04 -6.15 -10.14
CA SER A 64 -26.42 -6.58 -10.36
C SER A 64 -26.53 -7.96 -11.04
N VAL A 65 -25.54 -8.32 -11.86
CA VAL A 65 -25.55 -9.59 -12.60
C VAL A 65 -25.01 -10.73 -11.74
N HIS A 66 -24.20 -10.45 -10.71
CA HIS A 66 -23.50 -11.47 -9.90
C HIS A 66 -23.51 -11.18 -8.39
N GLU A 67 -24.63 -11.43 -7.70
CA GLU A 67 -24.67 -11.42 -6.23
C GLU A 67 -23.94 -12.61 -5.57
N SER A 68 -23.54 -13.65 -6.32
CA SER A 68 -23.04 -14.88 -5.68
C SER A 68 -22.11 -15.79 -6.50
N ASP A 69 -21.61 -15.38 -7.68
CA ASP A 69 -20.61 -16.17 -8.40
C ASP A 69 -19.35 -15.34 -8.73
N LYS A 70 -18.25 -15.70 -8.07
CA LYS A 70 -17.06 -14.87 -7.87
C LYS A 70 -15.84 -15.44 -8.57
N PHE A 71 -15.95 -15.73 -9.86
CA PHE A 71 -14.79 -16.21 -10.62
C PHE A 71 -14.43 -15.39 -11.85
N GLU A 72 -13.12 -15.20 -11.97
CA GLU A 72 -12.32 -14.43 -12.92
C GLU A 72 -12.40 -14.93 -14.38
N THR A 73 -13.18 -15.97 -14.61
CA THR A 73 -13.30 -16.75 -15.85
C THR A 73 -14.52 -16.41 -16.68
N ASP A 74 -15.48 -15.64 -16.16
CA ASP A 74 -16.66 -15.27 -16.93
C ASP A 74 -16.26 -14.38 -18.13
N PRO A 75 -16.60 -14.77 -19.37
CA PRO A 75 -16.35 -13.95 -20.56
C PRO A 75 -16.93 -12.53 -20.46
N VAL A 76 -17.99 -12.32 -19.68
CA VAL A 76 -18.59 -10.99 -19.47
C VAL A 76 -17.64 -10.06 -18.71
N ASN A 77 -16.92 -10.56 -17.69
CA ASN A 77 -15.94 -9.78 -16.93
C ASN A 77 -14.72 -9.37 -17.77
N LYS A 78 -14.32 -10.21 -18.73
CA LYS A 78 -13.27 -9.87 -19.69
C LYS A 78 -13.74 -8.76 -20.63
N LYS A 79 -14.93 -8.90 -21.20
CA LYS A 79 -15.53 -7.86 -22.07
C LYS A 79 -15.72 -6.53 -21.34
N LEU A 80 -16.15 -6.55 -20.08
CA LEU A 80 -16.25 -5.35 -19.24
C LEU A 80 -14.88 -4.70 -19.02
N SER A 81 -13.83 -5.48 -18.75
CA SER A 81 -12.47 -4.94 -18.59
C SER A 81 -11.87 -4.37 -19.89
N GLU A 82 -12.20 -4.98 -21.03
CA GLU A 82 -11.83 -4.49 -22.35
C GLU A 82 -12.54 -3.17 -22.65
N GLU A 83 -13.83 -3.07 -22.34
CA GLU A 83 -14.61 -1.83 -22.51
C GLU A 83 -14.06 -0.69 -21.64
N ILE A 84 -13.69 -0.97 -20.38
CA ILE A 84 -13.02 0.02 -19.50
C ILE A 84 -11.72 0.51 -20.15
N SER A 85 -10.95 -0.40 -20.73
CA SER A 85 -9.69 -0.05 -21.39
C SER A 85 -9.94 0.79 -22.65
N HIS A 86 -10.95 0.45 -23.44
CA HIS A 86 -11.35 1.25 -24.60
C HIS A 86 -11.79 2.67 -24.22
N ILE A 87 -12.57 2.83 -23.16
CA ILE A 87 -13.01 4.15 -22.68
C ILE A 87 -11.81 5.00 -22.25
N LEU A 88 -10.87 4.41 -21.50
CA LEU A 88 -9.72 5.14 -20.94
C LEU A 88 -8.61 5.40 -21.96
N LEU A 89 -8.52 4.60 -23.02
CA LEU A 89 -7.56 4.75 -24.11
C LEU A 89 -8.11 5.59 -25.28
N ASP A 90 -9.33 6.14 -25.22
CA ASP A 90 -9.89 7.03 -26.24
C ASP A 90 -9.18 8.41 -26.25
N GLU A 91 -8.69 8.86 -27.41
CA GLU A 91 -7.93 10.12 -27.59
C GLU A 91 -8.66 11.35 -27.05
N LYS A 92 -9.99 11.30 -27.02
CA LYS A 92 -10.82 12.41 -26.56
C LYS A 92 -10.91 12.53 -25.03
N VAL A 93 -10.49 11.51 -24.28
CA VAL A 93 -10.49 11.53 -22.80
C VAL A 93 -9.14 12.03 -22.29
N ASP A 94 -9.15 13.15 -21.57
CA ASP A 94 -7.96 13.63 -20.85
C ASP A 94 -7.75 12.81 -19.58
N PHE A 95 -6.84 11.83 -19.64
CA PHE A 95 -6.59 10.92 -18.51
C PHE A 95 -5.65 11.56 -17.49
N SER A 96 -6.20 12.51 -16.72
CA SER A 96 -5.49 13.25 -15.69
C SER A 96 -5.30 12.44 -14.39
N SER A 97 -4.36 12.87 -13.53
CA SER A 97 -4.13 12.26 -12.20
C SER A 97 -5.36 12.39 -11.28
N ASP A 98 -6.12 13.48 -11.42
CA ASP A 98 -7.35 13.70 -10.64
C ASP A 98 -8.47 12.74 -11.10
N LEU A 99 -8.61 12.53 -12.42
CA LEU A 99 -9.53 11.55 -12.97
C LEU A 99 -9.17 10.13 -12.51
N LEU A 100 -7.89 9.75 -12.54
CA LEU A 100 -7.42 8.46 -12.01
C LEU A 100 -7.83 8.28 -10.55
N ARG A 101 -7.62 9.30 -9.71
CA ARG A 101 -8.02 9.24 -8.29
C ARG A 101 -9.53 9.05 -8.15
N LYS A 102 -10.35 9.79 -8.88
CA LYS A 102 -11.82 9.66 -8.87
C LYS A 102 -12.27 8.27 -9.31
N ILE A 103 -11.62 7.69 -10.34
CA ILE A 103 -11.91 6.34 -10.82
C ILE A 103 -11.58 5.30 -9.75
N LEU A 104 -10.42 5.38 -9.12
CA LEU A 104 -10.02 4.42 -8.08
C LEU A 104 -10.92 4.51 -6.84
N LEU A 105 -11.48 5.68 -6.54
CA LEU A 105 -12.47 5.87 -5.46
C LEU A 105 -13.80 5.15 -5.73
N LEU A 106 -14.10 4.77 -6.97
CA LEU A 106 -15.29 3.97 -7.29
C LEU A 106 -15.23 2.54 -6.74
N LYS A 107 -14.07 2.12 -6.20
CA LYS A 107 -13.81 0.78 -5.65
C LYS A 107 -14.15 -0.31 -6.66
N LEU A 108 -13.53 -0.21 -7.83
CA LEU A 108 -13.63 -1.22 -8.88
C LEU A 108 -12.84 -2.48 -8.47
N PRO A 109 -13.22 -3.67 -8.96
CA PRO A 109 -12.52 -4.92 -8.69
C PRO A 109 -10.98 -4.80 -8.82
N PRO A 110 -10.20 -5.48 -7.96
CA PRO A 110 -8.73 -5.41 -7.95
C PRO A 110 -8.07 -5.59 -9.33
N LYS A 111 -8.56 -6.55 -10.12
CA LYS A 111 -8.05 -6.83 -11.47
C LYS A 111 -8.27 -5.66 -12.44
N TRP A 112 -9.44 -5.02 -12.39
CA TRP A 112 -9.72 -3.83 -13.21
C TRP A 112 -8.86 -2.66 -12.76
N SER A 113 -8.65 -2.51 -11.45
CA SER A 113 -7.75 -1.48 -10.91
C SER A 113 -6.32 -1.63 -11.44
N VAL A 114 -5.81 -2.86 -11.57
CA VAL A 114 -4.50 -3.13 -12.20
C VAL A 114 -4.49 -2.66 -13.67
N SER A 115 -5.50 -3.04 -14.47
CA SER A 115 -5.60 -2.63 -15.87
C SER A 115 -5.71 -1.11 -16.04
N ILE A 116 -6.49 -0.44 -15.18
CA ILE A 116 -6.64 1.02 -15.19
C ILE A 116 -5.30 1.70 -14.91
N LEU A 117 -4.53 1.20 -13.93
CA LEU A 117 -3.19 1.72 -13.63
C LEU A 117 -2.22 1.49 -14.79
N GLN A 118 -2.27 0.34 -15.46
CA GLN A 118 -1.46 0.08 -16.65
C GLN A 118 -1.80 1.06 -17.78
N ASN A 119 -3.09 1.20 -18.11
CA ASN A 119 -3.58 2.14 -19.13
C ASN A 119 -3.17 3.59 -18.81
N TYR A 120 -3.11 3.97 -17.52
CA TYR A 120 -2.66 5.30 -17.10
C TYR A 120 -1.19 5.55 -17.45
N TYR A 121 -0.31 4.57 -17.22
CA TYR A 121 1.10 4.68 -17.60
C TYR A 121 1.33 4.57 -19.11
N GLU A 122 0.50 3.82 -19.83
CA GLU A 122 0.53 3.78 -21.31
C GLU A 122 0.23 5.16 -21.90
N ARG A 123 -0.79 5.84 -21.38
CA ARG A 123 -1.14 7.22 -21.74
C ARG A 123 -0.10 8.24 -21.29
N ASN A 124 0.40 8.08 -20.06
CA ASN A 124 1.28 9.03 -19.41
C ASN A 124 2.59 8.35 -18.95
N PRO A 125 3.53 8.05 -19.85
CA PRO A 125 4.72 7.25 -19.54
C PRO A 125 5.67 7.91 -18.52
N LYS A 126 5.58 9.23 -18.33
CA LYS A 126 6.38 10.00 -17.37
C LYS A 126 5.62 10.35 -16.08
N ALA A 127 4.32 10.03 -16.00
CA ALA A 127 3.54 10.36 -14.81
C ALA A 127 3.98 9.51 -13.61
N THR A 128 3.61 10.00 -12.44
CA THR A 128 3.86 9.36 -11.14
C THR A 128 2.55 9.29 -10.39
N VAL A 129 2.19 8.10 -9.89
CA VAL A 129 1.02 7.92 -9.03
C VAL A 129 1.43 8.20 -7.58
N ASP A 130 0.74 9.14 -6.93
CA ASP A 130 0.98 9.45 -5.52
C ASP A 130 0.61 8.28 -4.61
N ARG A 131 1.31 8.17 -3.47
CA ARG A 131 1.10 7.11 -2.49
C ARG A 131 -0.36 7.02 -2.03
N GLU A 132 -0.99 8.17 -1.80
CA GLU A 132 -2.38 8.22 -1.32
C GLU A 132 -3.36 7.65 -2.34
N THR A 133 -3.14 7.94 -3.62
CA THR A 133 -3.92 7.41 -4.74
C THR A 133 -3.68 5.91 -4.91
N ALA A 134 -2.42 5.46 -4.79
CA ALA A 134 -2.04 4.05 -4.86
C ALA A 134 -2.64 3.21 -3.71
N LEU A 135 -2.79 3.79 -2.52
CA LEU A 135 -3.36 3.12 -1.36
C LEU A 135 -4.84 2.77 -1.53
N ILE A 136 -5.57 3.45 -2.42
CA ILE A 136 -7.01 3.20 -2.64
C ILE A 136 -7.25 1.79 -3.19
N PRO A 137 -6.74 1.42 -4.39
CA PRO A 137 -6.92 0.07 -4.90
C PRO A 137 -6.16 -0.96 -4.07
N PHE A 138 -5.01 -0.59 -3.49
CA PHE A 138 -4.25 -1.48 -2.62
C PHE A 138 -5.06 -1.96 -1.40
N ARG A 139 -5.69 -1.03 -0.66
CA ARG A 139 -6.54 -1.36 0.50
C ARG A 139 -7.74 -2.20 0.09
N HIS A 140 -8.32 -1.95 -1.08
CA HIS A 140 -9.43 -2.74 -1.58
C HIS A 140 -9.00 -4.18 -1.89
N SER A 141 -7.85 -4.37 -2.54
CA SER A 141 -7.29 -5.70 -2.80
C SER A 141 -6.99 -6.47 -1.51
N LEU A 142 -6.44 -5.80 -0.49
CA LEU A 142 -6.21 -6.43 0.82
C LEU A 142 -7.52 -6.81 1.52
N LEU A 143 -8.54 -5.93 1.47
CA LEU A 143 -9.86 -6.21 2.04
C LEU A 143 -10.48 -7.45 1.38
N ASP A 144 -10.32 -7.60 0.08
CA ASP A 144 -10.85 -8.74 -0.67
C ASP A 144 -9.99 -10.01 -0.55
N GLY A 145 -8.85 -9.95 0.15
CA GLY A 145 -7.89 -11.06 0.29
C GLY A 145 -7.05 -11.34 -0.97
N ASP A 146 -6.99 -10.41 -1.91
CA ASP A 146 -6.26 -10.52 -3.19
C ASP A 146 -4.80 -10.08 -3.10
N LEU A 147 -3.98 -10.96 -2.52
CA LEU A 147 -2.56 -10.68 -2.31
C LEU A 147 -1.77 -10.52 -3.62
N GLN A 148 -2.15 -11.27 -4.66
CA GLN A 148 -1.47 -11.25 -5.96
C GLN A 148 -1.71 -9.93 -6.71
N ASN A 149 -2.97 -9.46 -6.76
CA ASN A 149 -3.24 -8.15 -7.35
C ASN A 149 -2.74 -7.00 -6.46
N ALA A 150 -2.74 -7.15 -5.12
CA ALA A 150 -2.12 -6.17 -4.22
C ALA A 150 -0.61 -6.00 -4.49
N LEU A 151 0.10 -7.11 -4.74
CA LEU A 151 1.51 -7.07 -5.11
C LEU A 151 1.73 -6.35 -6.46
N LYS A 152 0.93 -6.71 -7.48
CA LYS A 152 0.99 -6.04 -8.79
C LYS A 152 0.73 -4.54 -8.69
N ILE A 153 -0.26 -4.12 -7.91
CA ILE A 153 -0.54 -2.70 -7.65
C ILE A 153 0.69 -2.03 -7.01
N THR A 154 1.33 -2.69 -6.04
CA THR A 154 2.55 -2.17 -5.40
C THR A 154 3.68 -1.97 -6.41
N ASP A 155 3.89 -2.92 -7.31
CA ASP A 155 4.92 -2.82 -8.35
C ASP A 155 4.63 -1.73 -9.40
N ILE A 156 3.38 -1.56 -9.80
CA ILE A 156 2.97 -0.55 -10.79
C ILE A 156 2.91 0.85 -10.18
N THR A 157 2.79 0.99 -8.86
CA THR A 157 2.68 2.29 -8.19
C THR A 157 3.98 2.68 -7.49
N THR A 158 4.13 2.36 -6.20
CA THR A 158 5.28 2.76 -5.38
C THR A 158 6.57 2.09 -5.81
N GLY A 159 6.49 0.90 -6.41
CA GLY A 159 7.62 0.16 -6.96
C GLY A 159 7.99 0.56 -8.39
N HIS A 160 7.30 1.53 -8.99
CA HIS A 160 7.52 1.94 -10.37
C HIS A 160 8.77 2.83 -10.52
N PRO A 161 9.58 2.70 -11.58
CA PRO A 161 10.79 3.50 -11.79
C PRO A 161 10.55 5.02 -11.73
N ASN A 162 9.42 5.50 -12.25
CA ASN A 162 9.09 6.93 -12.20
C ASN A 162 8.92 7.42 -10.75
N TYR A 163 8.22 6.65 -9.91
CA TYR A 163 8.01 6.99 -8.50
C TYR A 163 9.34 7.01 -7.74
N ILE A 164 10.17 5.99 -7.95
CA ILE A 164 11.51 5.88 -7.35
C ILE A 164 12.40 7.05 -7.78
N SER A 165 12.35 7.44 -9.06
CA SER A 165 13.10 8.59 -9.59
C SER A 165 12.61 9.92 -9.00
N GLN A 166 11.30 10.07 -8.78
CA GLN A 166 10.72 11.24 -8.13
C GLN A 166 11.21 11.36 -6.69
N LYS A 167 11.24 10.25 -5.93
CA LYS A 167 11.81 10.20 -4.58
C LYS A 167 13.29 10.52 -4.56
N ASP A 168 14.07 10.01 -5.52
CA ASP A 168 15.49 10.36 -5.66
C ASP A 168 15.68 11.86 -5.95
N SER A 169 14.88 12.44 -6.84
CA SER A 169 14.90 13.87 -7.14
C SER A 169 14.55 14.72 -5.92
N GLN A 170 13.53 14.33 -5.14
CA GLN A 170 13.16 14.98 -3.88
C GLN A 170 14.31 14.93 -2.86
N MET A 171 14.95 13.78 -2.72
CA MET A 171 16.11 13.60 -1.83
C MET A 171 17.28 14.50 -2.27
N ARG A 172 17.65 14.48 -3.56
CA ARG A 172 18.73 15.30 -4.10
C ARG A 172 18.44 16.80 -3.94
N LYS A 173 17.21 17.25 -4.20
CA LYS A 173 16.79 18.63 -3.94
C LYS A 173 16.97 19.02 -2.48
N GLY A 174 16.67 18.13 -1.53
CA GLY A 174 16.93 18.34 -0.11
C GLY A 174 18.41 18.53 0.20
N ILE A 175 19.26 17.65 -0.33
CA ILE A 175 20.73 17.71 -0.16
C ILE A 175 21.29 18.99 -0.78
N TYR A 176 20.88 19.36 -1.99
CA TYR A 176 21.32 20.58 -2.66
C TYR A 176 20.90 21.84 -1.92
N LYS A 177 19.67 21.88 -1.38
CA LYS A 177 19.23 23.01 -0.55
C LYS A 177 20.09 23.14 0.71
N LEU A 178 20.39 22.04 1.40
CA LEU A 178 21.27 22.06 2.57
C LEU A 178 22.68 22.56 2.20
N ALA A 179 23.29 22.00 1.16
CA ALA A 179 24.60 22.42 0.69
C ALA A 179 24.63 23.90 0.27
N ALA A 180 23.63 24.36 -0.48
CA ALA A 180 23.50 25.75 -0.91
C ALA A 180 23.34 26.70 0.29
N THR A 181 22.51 26.35 1.29
CA THR A 181 22.38 27.15 2.50
C THR A 181 23.68 27.20 3.30
N ALA A 182 24.41 26.08 3.41
CA ALA A 182 25.70 26.04 4.09
C ALA A 182 26.73 26.94 3.41
N ILE A 183 26.83 26.87 2.07
CA ILE A 183 27.73 27.71 1.28
C ILE A 183 27.34 29.19 1.42
N ALA A 184 26.05 29.53 1.28
CA ALA A 184 25.57 30.89 1.37
C ALA A 184 25.84 31.52 2.74
N VAL A 185 25.56 30.81 3.84
CA VAL A 185 25.84 31.31 5.20
C VAL A 185 27.34 31.44 5.42
N THR A 186 28.15 30.50 4.92
CA THR A 186 29.62 30.58 5.05
C THR A 186 30.18 31.77 4.28
N PHE A 187 29.72 31.98 3.04
CA PHE A 187 30.17 33.10 2.20
C PHE A 187 29.73 34.45 2.79
N PHE A 188 28.48 34.57 3.23
CA PHE A 188 27.97 35.76 3.91
C PHE A 188 28.76 36.05 5.19
N SER A 189 28.98 35.04 6.03
CA SER A 189 29.66 35.22 7.32
C SER A 189 31.15 35.50 7.18
N LYS A 190 31.83 34.93 6.18
CA LYS A 190 33.29 35.07 6.03
C LYS A 190 33.70 36.22 5.11
N VAL A 191 32.97 36.44 4.02
CA VAL A 191 33.33 37.46 3.01
C VAL A 191 32.43 38.68 3.17
N GLY A 192 31.11 38.48 3.24
CA GLY A 192 30.14 39.56 3.35
C GLY A 192 30.33 40.44 4.59
N VAL A 193 30.43 39.83 5.78
CA VAL A 193 30.63 40.58 7.04
C VAL A 193 31.95 41.36 7.04
N ASN A 194 33.04 40.78 6.53
CA ASN A 194 34.33 41.47 6.48
C ASN A 194 34.32 42.64 5.50
N GLN A 195 33.68 42.48 4.34
CA GLN A 195 33.59 43.54 3.34
C GLN A 195 32.73 44.72 3.80
N VAL A 196 31.66 44.46 4.55
CA VAL A 196 30.80 45.52 5.10
C VAL A 196 31.47 46.24 6.30
N ILE A 197 32.35 45.56 7.03
CA ILE A 197 33.23 46.19 8.02
C ILE A 197 34.28 47.07 7.33
N GLU A 198 34.87 46.61 6.23
CA GLU A 198 35.83 47.39 5.43
C GLU A 198 35.19 48.62 4.77
N TRP A 199 33.91 48.55 4.39
CA TRP A 199 33.13 49.71 3.94
C TRP A 199 32.72 50.68 5.07
N GLY A 200 33.08 50.38 6.32
CA GLY A 200 32.84 51.25 7.47
C GLY A 200 31.39 51.27 7.98
N TRP A 201 30.51 50.42 7.44
CA TRP A 201 29.10 50.36 7.83
C TRP A 201 28.86 49.52 9.08
N LEU A 202 29.83 48.66 9.45
CA LEU A 202 29.74 47.76 10.59
C LEU A 202 31.00 47.85 11.45
N SER A 203 30.81 47.83 12.77
CA SER A 203 31.88 47.86 13.77
C SER A 203 32.80 46.63 13.66
N SER A 204 34.09 46.82 13.94
CA SER A 204 35.10 45.73 13.96
C SER A 204 34.79 44.61 14.97
N THR A 205 33.96 44.88 15.99
CA THR A 205 33.47 43.85 16.93
C THR A 205 32.62 42.76 16.25
N TRP A 206 32.04 43.04 15.08
CA TRP A 206 31.26 42.07 14.30
C TRP A 206 32.13 40.99 13.62
N LYS A 207 33.47 41.12 13.62
CA LYS A 207 34.36 40.03 13.18
C LYS A 207 34.16 38.75 14.01
N HIS A 208 33.87 38.88 15.30
CA HIS A 208 33.57 37.74 16.17
C HIS A 208 32.23 37.08 15.87
N LEU A 209 31.29 37.81 15.25
CA LEU A 209 30.00 37.25 14.82
C LEU A 209 30.17 36.22 13.70
N SER A 210 31.21 36.34 12.86
CA SER A 210 31.56 35.34 11.85
C SER A 210 31.88 33.97 12.48
N SER A 211 32.66 33.97 13.56
CA SER A 211 33.00 32.75 14.32
C SER A 211 31.78 32.16 15.02
N LEU A 212 30.91 33.00 15.59
CA LEU A 212 29.68 32.58 16.27
C LEU A 212 28.65 32.02 15.28
N ASN A 213 28.48 32.66 14.11
CA ASN A 213 27.63 32.15 13.03
C ASN A 213 28.16 30.85 12.42
N ALA A 214 29.48 30.71 12.29
CA ALA A 214 30.09 29.45 11.86
C ALA A 214 29.82 28.33 12.87
N MET A 215 29.94 28.59 14.17
CA MET A 215 29.62 27.62 15.23
C MET A 215 28.13 27.22 15.20
N ILE A 216 27.22 28.19 15.06
CA ILE A 216 25.78 27.93 14.94
C ILE A 216 25.47 27.14 13.66
N LEU A 217 26.08 27.48 12.53
CA LEU A 217 25.88 26.79 11.27
C LEU A 217 26.40 25.34 11.34
N THR A 218 27.58 25.12 11.91
CA THR A 218 28.11 23.78 12.16
C THR A 218 27.19 22.99 13.08
N TYR A 219 26.64 23.61 14.11
CA TYR A 219 25.65 22.98 14.99
C TYR A 219 24.36 22.61 14.25
N ILE A 220 23.83 23.50 13.40
CA ILE A 220 22.63 23.23 12.59
C ILE A 220 22.93 22.14 11.56
N LEU A 221 24.10 22.14 10.93
CA LEU A 221 24.50 21.11 9.98
C LEU A 221 24.60 19.74 10.66
N ASN A 222 25.30 19.66 11.80
CA ASN A 222 25.38 18.43 12.59
C ASN A 222 24.00 17.97 13.05
N SER A 223 23.17 18.88 13.56
CA SER A 223 21.80 18.56 13.99
C SER A 223 20.94 18.10 12.81
N SER A 224 21.07 18.72 11.63
CA SER A 224 20.34 18.34 10.42
C SER A 224 20.76 16.97 9.89
N PHE A 225 22.05 16.62 10.02
CA PHE A 225 22.57 15.30 9.72
C PHE A 225 21.98 14.24 10.67
N PHE A 226 21.96 14.51 11.98
CA PHE A 226 21.32 13.63 12.96
C PHE A 226 19.82 13.49 12.73
N VAL A 227 19.10 14.58 12.44
CA VAL A 227 17.67 14.55 12.10
C VAL A 227 17.44 13.72 10.83
N THR A 228 18.34 13.80 9.85
CA THR A 228 18.25 13.02 8.62
C THR A 228 18.48 11.52 8.88
N ILE A 229 19.49 11.16 9.69
CA ILE A 229 19.70 9.78 10.15
C ILE A 229 18.48 9.27 10.91
N VAL A 230 17.93 10.06 11.84
CA VAL A 230 16.74 9.69 12.61
C VAL A 230 15.53 9.53 11.70
N LYS A 231 15.35 10.38 10.69
CA LYS A 231 14.26 10.22 9.70
C LYS A 231 14.43 8.96 8.87
N PHE A 232 15.65 8.66 8.37
CA PHE A 232 15.92 7.41 7.66
C PHE A 232 15.76 6.18 8.57
N GLY A 233 16.18 6.26 9.83
CA GLY A 233 16.01 5.21 10.83
C GLY A 233 14.54 4.98 11.21
N ARG A 234 13.76 6.06 11.38
CA ARG A 234 12.31 5.98 11.59
C ARG A 234 11.59 5.38 10.39
N GLN A 235 12.00 5.73 9.17
CA GLN A 235 11.47 5.09 7.97
C GLN A 235 11.82 3.61 7.91
N LYS A 236 13.03 3.19 8.33
CA LYS A 236 13.37 1.76 8.47
C LYS A 236 12.42 1.04 9.44
N SER A 237 12.17 1.62 10.60
CA SER A 237 11.31 1.03 11.63
C SER A 237 9.82 1.04 11.24
N ALA A 238 9.36 2.08 10.55
CA ALA A 238 7.95 2.27 10.20
C ALA A 238 7.54 1.63 8.86
N ALA A 239 8.49 1.40 7.96
CA ALA A 239 8.21 0.82 6.64
C ALA A 239 8.13 -0.71 6.66
N GLY A 240 8.98 -1.39 7.42
CA GLY A 240 8.97 -2.86 7.48
C GLY A 240 7.99 -3.47 8.47
N GLY A 241 7.59 -2.69 9.48
CA GLY A 241 6.81 -3.19 10.60
C GLY A 241 7.49 -4.36 11.30
N ASP A 242 6.68 -5.36 11.69
CA ASP A 242 7.14 -6.59 12.33
C ASP A 242 7.29 -7.77 11.39
N PHE A 243 7.08 -7.56 10.07
CA PHE A 243 7.07 -8.65 9.09
C PHE A 243 8.30 -8.64 8.17
N LEU A 244 8.80 -7.45 7.81
CA LEU A 244 9.88 -7.31 6.81
C LEU A 244 11.02 -6.44 7.31
N THR A 245 12.23 -6.78 6.88
CA THR A 245 13.43 -5.97 7.02
C THR A 245 14.17 -5.86 5.69
N TRP A 246 15.06 -4.86 5.58
CA TRP A 246 15.96 -4.77 4.43
C TRP A 246 17.07 -5.80 4.56
N GLN A 247 17.46 -6.40 3.43
CA GLN A 247 18.63 -7.27 3.36
C GLN A 247 19.88 -6.56 3.88
N LYS A 248 20.68 -7.29 4.65
CA LYS A 248 21.97 -6.80 5.17
C LYS A 248 22.84 -6.28 4.02
N GLY A 249 23.41 -5.08 4.19
CA GLY A 249 24.23 -4.43 3.17
C GLY A 249 23.47 -3.51 2.19
N THR A 250 22.14 -3.39 2.32
CA THR A 250 21.37 -2.41 1.52
C THR A 250 21.63 -0.99 2.01
N PHE A 251 21.95 -0.07 1.10
CA PHE A 251 22.27 1.33 1.43
C PHE A 251 21.03 2.13 1.88
N TYR A 252 21.23 3.08 2.80
CA TYR A 252 20.17 3.97 3.32
C TYR A 252 19.40 4.76 2.24
N THR A 253 20.07 5.10 1.14
CA THR A 253 19.43 5.78 0.01
C THR A 253 18.37 4.91 -0.66
N HIS A 254 18.56 3.59 -0.70
CA HIS A 254 17.56 2.64 -1.15
C HIS A 254 16.39 2.59 -0.18
N TRP A 255 16.65 2.57 1.14
CA TRP A 255 15.59 2.54 2.16
C TRP A 255 14.66 3.74 2.02
N TYR A 256 15.19 4.94 1.79
CA TYR A 256 14.38 6.13 1.58
C TYR A 256 13.52 6.04 0.31
N LYS A 257 14.12 5.59 -0.80
CA LYS A 257 13.45 5.51 -2.11
C LYS A 257 12.32 4.48 -2.12
N HIS A 258 12.52 3.36 -1.42
CA HIS A 258 11.64 2.20 -1.43
C HIS A 258 10.87 2.02 -0.11
N ALA A 259 10.84 3.02 0.78
CA ALA A 259 10.14 2.95 2.05
C ALA A 259 8.62 2.68 1.87
N ASP A 260 8.00 3.34 0.88
CA ASP A 260 6.57 3.18 0.63
C ASP A 260 6.25 1.81 0.01
N GLU A 261 7.14 1.29 -0.85
CA GLU A 261 7.05 -0.07 -1.39
C GLU A 261 7.16 -1.11 -0.26
N MET A 262 8.16 -0.97 0.62
CA MET A 262 8.33 -1.87 1.76
C MET A 262 7.11 -1.86 2.69
N ASN A 263 6.50 -0.69 2.91
CA ASN A 263 5.28 -0.58 3.73
C ASN A 263 4.11 -1.35 3.12
N MET A 264 3.89 -1.21 1.82
CA MET A 264 2.86 -1.99 1.13
C MET A 264 3.17 -3.49 1.19
N CYS A 265 4.41 -3.91 0.93
CA CYS A 265 4.82 -5.31 1.05
C CYS A 265 4.62 -5.88 2.47
N ALA A 266 4.92 -5.10 3.52
CA ALA A 266 4.73 -5.51 4.90
C ALA A 266 3.25 -5.72 5.23
N ARG A 267 2.35 -4.88 4.68
CA ARG A 267 0.91 -5.05 4.82
C ARG A 267 0.36 -6.25 4.05
N ILE A 268 0.97 -6.61 2.92
CA ILE A 268 0.63 -7.85 2.21
C ILE A 268 1.02 -9.06 3.06
N MET A 269 2.22 -9.08 3.65
CA MET A 269 2.62 -10.16 4.56
C MET A 269 1.74 -10.24 5.81
N GLN A 270 1.35 -9.10 6.37
CA GLN A 270 0.41 -9.07 7.49
C GLN A 270 -0.94 -9.70 7.11
N ALA A 271 -1.49 -9.30 5.95
CA ALA A 271 -2.77 -9.84 5.47
C ALA A 271 -2.69 -11.34 5.17
N ASP A 272 -1.60 -11.81 4.58
CA ASP A 272 -1.35 -13.22 4.31
C ASP A 272 -1.25 -14.05 5.60
N LEU A 273 -0.55 -13.54 6.61
CA LEU A 273 -0.47 -14.19 7.92
C LEU A 273 -1.86 -14.34 8.55
N TRP A 274 -2.68 -13.29 8.50
CA TRP A 274 -4.04 -13.32 9.03
C TRP A 274 -4.98 -14.23 8.23
N LEU A 275 -4.83 -14.28 6.91
CA LEU A 275 -5.58 -15.21 6.05
C LEU A 275 -5.24 -16.68 6.37
N ASN A 276 -4.01 -16.94 6.80
CA ASN A 276 -3.52 -18.26 7.21
C ASN A 276 -3.72 -18.56 8.72
N GLY A 277 -4.49 -17.75 9.44
CA GLY A 277 -4.79 -18.00 10.85
C GLY A 277 -3.66 -17.66 11.83
N GLY A 278 -2.68 -16.85 11.41
CA GLY A 278 -1.65 -16.29 12.31
C GLY A 278 -0.36 -17.10 12.44
N LEU A 279 -0.28 -18.30 11.84
CA LEU A 279 0.86 -19.21 12.03
C LEU A 279 2.06 -18.84 11.15
N GLU A 280 1.88 -18.91 9.83
CA GLU A 280 2.97 -18.67 8.88
C GLU A 280 2.49 -17.99 7.59
N ASN A 281 3.40 -17.24 6.97
CA ASN A 281 3.19 -16.68 5.66
C ASN A 281 3.31 -17.76 4.56
N THR A 282 2.53 -17.60 3.50
CA THR A 282 2.53 -18.49 2.34
C THR A 282 3.93 -18.51 1.69
N PRO A 283 4.58 -19.69 1.53
CA PRO A 283 5.96 -19.77 1.03
C PRO A 283 6.17 -19.12 -0.35
N SER A 284 5.15 -19.20 -1.22
CA SER A 284 5.21 -18.58 -2.56
C SER A 284 5.28 -17.05 -2.49
N LEU A 285 4.55 -16.43 -1.55
CA LEU A 285 4.58 -14.99 -1.31
C LEU A 285 5.93 -14.56 -0.72
N ILE A 286 6.44 -15.31 0.26
CA ILE A 286 7.77 -15.04 0.85
C ILE A 286 8.85 -15.12 -0.24
N GLN A 287 8.82 -16.16 -1.07
CA GLN A 287 9.77 -16.32 -2.18
C GLN A 287 9.66 -15.18 -3.18
N GLU A 288 8.48 -14.61 -3.37
CA GLU A 288 8.26 -13.50 -4.28
C GLU A 288 8.75 -12.16 -3.71
N LEU A 289 8.49 -11.89 -2.44
CA LEU A 289 8.87 -10.65 -1.76
C LEU A 289 10.34 -10.61 -1.37
N CYS A 290 10.84 -11.71 -0.79
CA CYS A 290 12.18 -11.84 -0.21
C CYS A 290 13.15 -12.57 -1.13
N ARG A 291 12.91 -12.55 -2.45
CA ARG A 291 13.81 -13.14 -3.43
C ARG A 291 15.21 -12.58 -3.24
N LYS A 292 16.20 -13.47 -3.15
CA LYS A 292 17.62 -13.12 -3.14
C LYS A 292 18.14 -13.09 -4.58
N ASP A 293 19.08 -12.21 -4.83
CA ASP A 293 19.84 -12.21 -6.08
C ASP A 293 20.83 -13.39 -6.04
N ASP A 294 20.81 -14.25 -7.05
CA ASP A 294 21.69 -15.41 -7.15
C ASP A 294 23.18 -15.01 -7.14
N SER A 295 23.49 -13.75 -7.46
CA SER A 295 24.86 -13.22 -7.44
C SER A 295 25.37 -12.81 -6.05
N LEU A 296 24.53 -12.84 -5.01
CA LEU A 296 24.92 -12.47 -3.63
C LEU A 296 26.02 -13.39 -3.04
N ASP A 297 26.17 -14.62 -3.55
CA ASP A 297 27.23 -15.54 -3.14
C ASP A 297 28.65 -15.06 -3.52
N THR A 298 28.79 -14.00 -4.31
CA THR A 298 30.09 -13.42 -4.69
C THR A 298 30.59 -12.27 -3.82
N GLY A 299 29.95 -12.00 -2.67
CA GLY A 299 30.41 -10.99 -1.70
C GLY A 299 30.22 -9.54 -2.16
N ARG A 300 29.38 -9.31 -3.17
CA ARG A 300 29.02 -7.98 -3.67
C ARG A 300 27.82 -7.41 -2.92
N ASN A 301 27.75 -6.08 -2.83
CA ASN A 301 26.61 -5.41 -2.22
C ASN A 301 25.31 -5.76 -2.98
N PRO A 302 24.19 -5.98 -2.26
CA PRO A 302 22.89 -6.24 -2.87
C PRO A 302 22.47 -5.09 -3.79
N VAL A 303 21.96 -5.41 -4.98
CA VAL A 303 21.40 -4.42 -5.92
C VAL A 303 20.00 -4.85 -6.34
N ALA A 304 19.04 -3.93 -6.24
CA ALA A 304 17.68 -4.16 -6.74
C ALA A 304 17.72 -4.26 -8.27
N LYS A 305 17.46 -5.47 -8.79
CA LYS A 305 17.48 -5.81 -10.22
C LYS A 305 16.40 -6.83 -10.53
N TYR A 306 16.22 -7.09 -11.82
CA TYR A 306 15.50 -8.27 -12.28
C TYR A 306 16.47 -9.44 -12.38
N ASN A 307 16.06 -10.60 -11.84
CA ASN A 307 16.80 -11.86 -11.99
C ASN A 307 16.81 -12.32 -13.45
N ARG A 308 17.58 -13.37 -13.74
CA ARG A 308 17.64 -14.02 -15.06
C ARG A 308 16.26 -14.45 -15.55
N ASP A 309 15.37 -14.83 -14.62
CA ASP A 309 13.98 -15.22 -14.89
C ASP A 309 13.03 -14.03 -15.13
N GLY A 310 13.54 -12.80 -15.22
CA GLY A 310 12.72 -11.58 -15.35
C GLY A 310 11.93 -11.22 -14.09
N LYS A 311 12.26 -11.84 -12.96
CA LYS A 311 11.59 -11.65 -11.66
C LYS A 311 12.26 -10.56 -10.84
N LYS A 312 11.48 -9.64 -10.26
CA LYS A 312 11.99 -8.52 -9.47
C LYS A 312 12.63 -8.97 -8.15
N VAL A 313 13.80 -8.41 -7.82
CA VAL A 313 14.48 -8.54 -6.53
C VAL A 313 14.30 -7.25 -5.75
N ARG A 314 13.63 -7.32 -4.59
CA ARG A 314 13.25 -6.15 -3.78
C ARG A 314 14.21 -5.83 -2.62
N LEU A 315 15.22 -6.69 -2.40
CA LEU A 315 16.18 -6.59 -1.29
C LEU A 315 15.51 -6.64 0.10
N LEU A 316 14.45 -7.43 0.21
CA LEU A 316 13.70 -7.65 1.45
C LEU A 316 14.09 -9.00 2.07
N GLU A 317 14.03 -9.07 3.38
CA GLU A 317 14.20 -10.27 4.19
C GLU A 317 13.03 -10.36 5.19
N PRO A 318 12.51 -11.57 5.46
CA PRO A 318 11.55 -11.75 6.53
C PRO A 318 12.21 -11.32 7.84
N LYS A 319 11.49 -10.53 8.64
CA LYS A 319 11.93 -10.21 9.99
C LYS A 319 11.76 -11.45 10.86
N ASP A 320 12.62 -11.62 11.85
CA ASP A 320 12.43 -12.64 12.87
C ASP A 320 11.04 -12.44 13.52
N ASN A 321 10.26 -13.50 13.59
CA ASN A 321 8.93 -13.44 14.20
C ASN A 321 9.09 -13.13 15.68
N ILE A 322 8.63 -11.93 16.08
CA ILE A 322 8.71 -11.46 17.46
C ILE A 322 7.91 -12.38 18.38
N GLU A 323 6.84 -13.01 17.90
CA GLU A 323 6.04 -13.95 18.68
C GLU A 323 6.82 -15.24 18.94
N ASP A 324 7.56 -15.75 17.95
CA ASP A 324 8.44 -16.91 18.16
C ASP A 324 9.59 -16.59 19.12
N LEU A 325 10.16 -15.39 19.02
CA LEU A 325 11.19 -14.92 19.98
C LEU A 325 10.62 -14.78 21.39
N LYS A 326 9.40 -14.25 21.54
CA LYS A 326 8.68 -14.16 22.81
C LYS A 326 8.36 -15.56 23.35
N MET A 327 7.94 -16.48 22.51
CA MET A 327 7.67 -17.87 22.88
C MET A 327 8.97 -18.55 23.35
N GLN A 328 10.08 -18.40 22.62
CA GLN A 328 11.38 -18.90 23.06
C GLN A 328 11.79 -18.30 24.41
N ALA A 329 11.58 -16.99 24.62
CA ALA A 329 11.84 -16.34 25.90
C ALA A 329 10.93 -16.87 27.02
N TYR A 330 9.65 -17.13 26.73
CA TYR A 330 8.71 -17.77 27.66
C TYR A 330 9.22 -19.15 28.09
N TRP A 331 9.62 -19.98 27.13
CA TRP A 331 10.17 -21.31 27.41
C TRP A 331 11.48 -21.25 28.21
N MET A 332 12.37 -20.29 27.91
CA MET A 332 13.64 -20.11 28.63
C MET A 332 13.44 -19.59 30.06
N SER A 333 12.41 -18.78 30.30
CA SER A 333 12.09 -18.22 31.62
C SER A 333 11.14 -19.09 32.45
N GLY A 334 10.62 -20.18 31.89
CA GLY A 334 9.59 -20.99 32.54
C GLY A 334 8.27 -20.23 32.74
N GLY A 335 8.02 -19.21 31.91
CA GLY A 335 6.84 -18.35 31.99
C GLY A 335 6.89 -17.25 33.05
N ASP A 336 8.04 -17.04 33.72
CA ASP A 336 8.20 -15.95 34.68
C ASP A 336 8.19 -14.59 33.97
N GLY A 337 7.33 -13.67 34.43
CA GLY A 337 7.12 -12.35 33.83
C GLY A 337 6.21 -12.31 32.59
N PHE A 338 5.56 -13.42 32.23
CA PHE A 338 4.55 -13.46 31.17
C PHE A 338 3.14 -13.54 31.74
N GLU A 339 2.25 -12.68 31.25
CA GLU A 339 0.82 -12.72 31.56
C GLU A 339 0.07 -13.26 30.35
N TRP A 340 -0.75 -14.30 30.58
CA TRP A 340 -1.71 -14.74 29.58
C TRP A 340 -2.83 -13.71 29.50
N VAL A 341 -2.85 -12.97 28.40
CA VAL A 341 -3.96 -12.10 28.04
C VAL A 341 -4.77 -12.85 26.99
N GLU A 342 -6.07 -13.00 27.23
CA GLU A 342 -6.96 -13.54 26.21
C GLU A 342 -6.88 -12.67 24.95
N PRO A 343 -6.81 -13.27 23.75
CA PRO A 343 -6.78 -12.50 22.52
C PRO A 343 -8.11 -11.76 22.37
N ASP A 344 -8.11 -10.45 22.66
CA ASP A 344 -9.24 -9.57 22.38
C ASP A 344 -9.61 -9.68 20.91
N GLN A 345 -10.84 -10.12 20.61
CA GLN A 345 -11.31 -10.14 19.23
C GLN A 345 -11.68 -8.71 18.79
N ASP A 346 -10.92 -8.17 17.84
CA ASP A 346 -11.23 -6.89 17.23
C ASP A 346 -12.53 -7.02 16.41
N PRO A 347 -13.57 -6.20 16.67
CA PRO A 347 -14.79 -6.21 15.85
C PRO A 347 -14.50 -5.98 14.36
N ALA A 348 -13.44 -5.24 14.00
CA ALA A 348 -13.04 -5.05 12.61
C ALA A 348 -12.58 -6.36 11.95
N GLU A 349 -11.91 -7.24 12.70
CA GLU A 349 -11.47 -8.54 12.22
C GLU A 349 -12.67 -9.45 11.93
N ILE A 350 -13.67 -9.45 12.81
CA ILE A 350 -14.91 -10.21 12.62
C ILE A 350 -15.62 -9.75 11.34
N ILE A 351 -15.79 -8.43 11.16
CA ILE A 351 -16.41 -7.86 9.96
C ILE A 351 -15.63 -8.26 8.70
N TRP A 352 -14.30 -8.25 8.77
CA TRP A 352 -13.45 -8.64 7.66
C TRP A 352 -13.59 -10.13 7.31
N ARG A 353 -13.60 -11.02 8.31
CA ARG A 353 -13.85 -12.45 8.11
C ARG A 353 -15.22 -12.69 7.47
N MET A 354 -16.27 -12.01 7.94
CA MET A 354 -17.61 -12.08 7.33
C MET A 354 -17.61 -11.59 5.87
N HIS A 355 -16.80 -10.58 5.54
CA HIS A 355 -16.64 -10.10 4.15
C HIS A 355 -15.93 -11.14 3.28
N LEU A 356 -14.87 -11.76 3.78
CA LEU A 356 -14.13 -12.83 3.07
C LEU A 356 -14.98 -14.08 2.85
N GLU A 357 -15.81 -14.46 3.83
CA GLU A 357 -16.77 -15.56 3.71
C GLU A 357 -17.77 -15.31 2.58
N LYS A 358 -18.30 -14.09 2.49
CA LYS A 358 -19.15 -13.67 1.35
C LYS A 358 -18.39 -13.72 0.02
N LEU A 359 -17.07 -13.58 0.03
CA LEU A 359 -16.21 -13.65 -1.15
C LEU A 359 -15.91 -15.06 -1.65
N ARG A 360 -16.19 -16.12 -0.88
CA ARG A 360 -15.83 -17.51 -1.22
C ARG A 360 -14.47 -17.60 -1.92
N ARG A 361 -13.40 -17.29 -1.19
CA ARG A 361 -12.05 -17.70 -1.59
C ARG A 361 -11.75 -19.10 -1.04
N PRO A 362 -11.63 -20.14 -1.87
CA PRO A 362 -11.17 -21.45 -1.46
C PRO A 362 -9.63 -21.52 -1.43
N GLN A 363 -8.93 -20.52 -0.89
CA GLN A 363 -7.52 -20.68 -0.53
C GLN A 363 -7.34 -21.07 0.95
N VAL A 364 -8.38 -20.86 1.77
CA VAL A 364 -8.45 -21.30 3.17
C VAL A 364 -8.84 -22.79 3.29
N GLY A 365 -9.07 -23.50 2.17
CA GLY A 365 -9.65 -24.85 2.17
C GLY A 365 -8.69 -26.04 2.15
N ALA A 366 -7.37 -25.85 2.09
CA ALA A 366 -6.42 -26.97 1.93
C ALA A 366 -5.43 -27.17 3.08
N GLY A 367 -5.31 -26.20 3.99
CA GLY A 367 -4.38 -26.27 5.14
C GLY A 367 -4.94 -26.99 6.37
N ASP A 368 -6.24 -26.81 6.66
CA ASP A 368 -6.80 -27.19 7.96
C ASP A 368 -7.39 -28.61 8.04
N GLN A 369 -7.65 -29.29 6.92
CA GLN A 369 -8.15 -30.67 7.00
C GLN A 369 -7.07 -31.70 7.37
N LYS A 370 -5.78 -31.35 7.28
CA LYS A 370 -4.69 -32.24 7.73
C LYS A 370 -4.28 -31.98 9.18
N ASN A 371 -4.44 -30.76 9.68
CA ASN A 371 -4.05 -30.38 11.03
C ASN A 371 -5.15 -30.59 12.08
N LEU A 372 -6.33 -31.10 11.73
CA LEU A 372 -7.38 -31.46 12.69
C LEU A 372 -7.52 -32.97 12.94
N LYS A 373 -6.74 -33.81 12.25
CA LYS A 373 -6.79 -35.28 12.43
C LYS A 373 -6.42 -35.73 13.84
N TRP A 374 -5.47 -35.06 14.48
CA TRP A 374 -5.08 -35.37 15.86
C TRP A 374 -6.17 -35.03 16.88
N ALA A 375 -6.96 -33.97 16.62
CA ALA A 375 -8.06 -33.57 17.47
C ALA A 375 -9.27 -34.50 17.30
N GLU A 376 -9.51 -35.02 16.10
CA GLU A 376 -10.54 -36.03 15.83
C GLU A 376 -10.17 -37.40 16.44
N GLU A 377 -8.89 -37.83 16.39
CA GLU A 377 -8.42 -39.07 17.04
C GLU A 377 -8.52 -39.06 18.58
N LEU A 378 -8.51 -37.88 19.21
CA LEU A 378 -8.64 -37.72 20.67
C LEU A 378 -10.11 -37.70 21.16
N ILE A 379 -11.07 -37.55 20.25
CA ILE A 379 -12.51 -37.49 20.58
C ILE A 379 -13.15 -38.88 20.49
N GLU A 380 -12.50 -39.86 19.85
CA GLU A 380 -12.99 -41.24 19.83
C GLU A 380 -12.94 -41.85 21.26
N PRO A 381 -14.09 -42.28 21.82
CA PRO A 381 -14.10 -42.89 23.15
C PRO A 381 -13.37 -44.24 23.13
N PRO A 382 -12.68 -44.62 24.22
CA PRO A 382 -11.87 -45.83 24.26
C PRO A 382 -12.72 -47.07 23.98
N GLN A 383 -12.30 -47.85 22.97
CA GLN A 383 -12.86 -49.16 22.67
C GLN A 383 -12.82 -50.03 23.92
N GLN A 384 -14.00 -50.51 24.36
CA GLN A 384 -14.11 -51.44 25.48
C GLN A 384 -13.31 -52.71 25.19
N PRO A 385 -12.53 -53.24 26.15
CA PRO A 385 -11.77 -54.46 25.92
C PRO A 385 -12.70 -55.66 25.69
N PRO A 386 -12.29 -56.65 24.89
CA PRO A 386 -13.11 -57.81 24.57
C PRO A 386 -13.44 -58.60 25.85
N GLN A 387 -14.73 -58.86 26.05
CA GLN A 387 -15.21 -59.82 27.03
C GLN A 387 -14.62 -61.19 26.69
N GLN A 388 -13.73 -61.71 27.55
CA GLN A 388 -13.28 -63.09 27.47
C GLN A 388 -14.47 -64.00 27.81
N GLN A 389 -14.97 -64.71 26.80
CA GLN A 389 -15.72 -65.94 27.00
C GLN A 389 -14.75 -67.12 26.95
N VAL A 390 -14.77 -67.89 28.04
CA VAL A 390 -14.13 -69.20 28.31
C VAL A 390 -12.65 -69.18 28.69
#